data_AF-A0A972RWE5-F1
#
_entry.id   AF-A0A972RWE5-F1
#
_cell.length_a   1.000
_cell.length_b   1.000
_cell.length_c   1.000
_cell.angle_alpha   90.00
_cell.angle_beta   90.00
_cell.angle_gamma   90.00
#
_symmetry.space_group_name_H-M   'P 1'
#
loop_
_entity.id
_entity.type
_entity.pdbx_description
1 polymer ?
#
loop_
_entity_poly.entity_id
_entity_poly.type
_entity_poly.pdbx_seq_one_letter_code
_entity_poly.pdbx_strand_id
1 'polypeptide(L)'
;MPKLSRWTINHLLPLLEEAATPLLPLRFQIKEEAEGHGLLWGGERIAVFSFAEDLPREEWQKWGPTVLALLNEIFGRLVREKTLYGLPGKDLLRRKLENGPLKGLLLKSASTPASEGLYALGRGLFFLPEGYFRPREVLKGLWQQGLSFHAAAIELHSPEELPFLPRFMDFLEAFGFLWFTGKAARYFAELGLVEEKWKPLAKLSSLAGTHTLAWVEGEPPSLNCLKEKARFFVELGERSLLLATPLPPEELEALFSSLSLRGGILPPSETKTPLRSIWAAFEHAKRLGGEAVVRFVPFSLHVLGDVFLDLGDLFAALSAYEEAKEGTLQPIELLNSLAYIYLELEDFEKAEAHLRKALSLAPEDPMLSYNLALFLEQQGREEEALSLFEKAHRLSPGEGPFAEALAERLAKKARWPEVKEILTGKEDSSGRRAFLLAKALYETGELEESLRLFKEVSQKDPQNLEALAYLALLYIQLRGEYSVAEAVLPQIEKSAAYAELANHLRTFLEGES
;
A
#
# COMPACT_ATOMS: atom_id res chain seq x y z
N MET A 1 -8.43 17.22 33.60
CA MET A 1 -9.15 17.08 32.32
C MET A 1 -8.22 17.53 31.20
N PRO A 2 -8.13 16.83 30.06
CA PRO A 2 -7.28 17.28 28.96
C PRO A 2 -7.82 18.59 28.35
N LYS A 3 -6.91 19.46 27.90
CA LYS A 3 -7.25 20.70 27.20
C LYS A 3 -7.89 20.38 25.85
N LEU A 4 -8.87 21.17 25.43
CA LEU A 4 -9.44 21.08 24.08
C LEU A 4 -8.39 21.51 23.05
N SER A 5 -8.32 20.82 21.91
CA SER A 5 -7.38 21.20 20.84
C SER A 5 -7.84 22.50 20.17
N ARG A 6 -6.90 23.26 19.63
CA ARG A 6 -7.17 24.53 18.93
C ARG A 6 -8.09 24.33 17.72
N TRP A 7 -7.98 23.18 17.06
CA TRP A 7 -8.88 22.78 15.99
C TRP A 7 -10.32 22.57 16.47
N THR A 8 -10.50 21.89 17.62
CA THR A 8 -11.81 21.68 18.23
C THR A 8 -12.45 23.02 18.58
N ILE A 9 -11.68 23.95 19.14
CA ILE A 9 -12.16 25.31 19.43
C ILE A 9 -12.64 25.99 18.14
N ASN A 10 -11.80 26.03 17.09
CA ASN A 10 -12.14 26.72 15.84
C ASN A 10 -13.37 26.16 15.10
N HIS A 11 -13.73 24.89 15.30
CA HIS A 11 -14.89 24.27 14.64
C HIS A 11 -16.13 24.17 15.52
N LEU A 12 -15.96 24.18 16.85
CA LEU A 12 -17.06 24.03 17.78
C LEU A 12 -17.68 25.39 18.17
N LEU A 13 -16.89 26.47 18.21
CA LEU A 13 -17.42 27.81 18.47
C LEU A 13 -18.44 28.27 17.41
N PRO A 14 -18.21 28.08 16.09
CA PRO A 14 -19.23 28.43 15.09
C PRO A 14 -20.51 27.60 15.20
N LEU A 15 -20.42 26.32 15.59
CA LEU A 15 -21.58 25.45 15.79
C LEU A 15 -22.40 25.87 17.02
N LEU A 16 -21.72 26.27 18.11
CA LEU A 16 -22.37 26.83 19.29
C LEU A 16 -23.09 28.13 18.95
N GLU A 17 -22.43 29.01 18.18
CA GLU A 17 -23.00 30.26 17.71
C GLU A 17 -24.26 30.01 16.87
N GLU A 18 -24.18 29.15 15.86
CA GLU A 18 -25.31 28.77 15.01
C GLU A 18 -26.47 28.14 15.80
N ALA A 19 -26.17 27.21 16.72
CA ALA A 19 -27.18 26.48 17.48
C ALA A 19 -27.91 27.37 18.51
N ALA A 20 -27.20 28.33 19.13
CA ALA A 20 -27.80 29.22 20.11
C ALA A 20 -28.41 30.49 19.49
N THR A 21 -28.00 30.90 18.28
CA THR A 21 -28.56 32.06 17.56
C THR A 21 -30.10 32.05 17.46
N PRO A 22 -30.78 30.95 17.07
CA PRO A 22 -32.24 30.94 16.98
C PRO A 22 -32.95 30.86 18.34
N LEU A 23 -32.22 30.53 19.42
CA LEU A 23 -32.76 30.40 20.77
C LEU A 23 -32.65 31.70 21.58
N LEU A 24 -31.95 32.68 21.04
CA LEU A 24 -31.67 33.94 21.70
C LEU A 24 -32.27 35.11 20.91
N PRO A 25 -32.87 36.10 21.57
CA PRO A 25 -33.47 37.25 20.90
C PRO A 25 -32.43 38.23 20.31
N LEU A 26 -31.13 37.98 20.52
CA LEU A 26 -30.02 38.87 20.16
C LEU A 26 -28.95 38.10 19.39
N ARG A 27 -28.39 38.74 18.36
CA ARG A 27 -27.23 38.21 17.64
C ARG A 27 -25.97 38.36 18.48
N PHE A 28 -25.14 37.33 18.51
CA PHE A 28 -23.88 37.30 19.24
C PHE A 28 -22.80 36.60 18.43
N GLN A 29 -21.54 36.87 18.76
CA GLN A 29 -20.36 36.25 18.16
C GLN A 29 -19.51 35.62 19.26
N ILE A 30 -18.87 34.49 18.94
CA ILE A 30 -17.93 33.83 19.85
C ILE A 30 -16.49 34.01 19.35
N LYS A 31 -15.58 34.51 20.21
CA LYS A 31 -14.17 34.83 19.90
C LYS A 31 -13.22 34.16 20.91
N GLU A 32 -11.98 33.89 20.50
CA GLU A 32 -10.95 33.27 21.37
C GLU A 32 -10.48 34.21 22.49
N GLU A 33 -10.26 35.50 22.22
CA GLU A 33 -9.72 36.46 23.19
C GLU A 33 -10.43 37.83 23.15
N ALA A 34 -11.15 38.17 24.22
CA ALA A 34 -11.69 39.51 24.49
C ALA A 34 -11.91 39.72 26.01
N GLU A 35 -12.09 40.98 26.45
CA GLU A 35 -12.55 41.29 27.82
C GLU A 35 -14.06 41.01 27.93
N GLY A 36 -14.46 40.17 28.90
CA GLY A 36 -15.86 39.77 29.09
C GLY A 36 -16.01 38.46 29.88
N HIS A 37 -17.27 38.05 30.11
CA HIS A 37 -17.57 36.74 30.70
C HIS A 37 -17.32 35.63 29.68
N GLY A 38 -16.63 34.57 30.11
CA GLY A 38 -16.16 33.51 29.21
C GLY A 38 -16.83 32.16 29.44
N LEU A 39 -16.88 31.35 28.37
CA LEU A 39 -17.21 29.94 28.43
C LEU A 39 -16.03 29.20 29.10
N LEU A 40 -16.30 28.42 30.14
CA LEU A 40 -15.28 27.75 30.95
C LEU A 40 -15.32 26.24 30.72
N TRP A 41 -14.14 25.62 30.59
CA TRP A 41 -13.97 24.17 30.53
C TRP A 41 -12.78 23.74 31.39
N GLY A 42 -13.02 22.81 32.33
CA GLY A 42 -11.98 22.33 33.24
C GLY A 42 -11.34 23.43 34.12
N GLY A 43 -12.03 24.56 34.30
CA GLY A 43 -11.51 25.74 35.01
C GLY A 43 -10.77 26.74 34.12
N GLU A 44 -10.51 26.42 32.84
CA GLU A 44 -9.89 27.34 31.88
C GLU A 44 -10.95 28.00 30.98
N ARG A 45 -10.69 29.26 30.60
CA ARG A 45 -11.56 30.01 29.68
C ARG A 45 -11.21 29.66 28.24
N ILE A 46 -12.19 29.13 27.50
CA ILE A 46 -11.99 28.62 26.13
C ILE A 46 -12.57 29.53 25.05
N ALA A 47 -13.52 30.40 25.41
CA ALA A 47 -14.09 31.38 24.50
C ALA A 47 -14.72 32.55 25.25
N VAL A 48 -14.86 33.70 24.58
CA VAL A 48 -15.60 34.87 25.05
C VAL A 48 -16.67 35.18 24.03
N PHE A 49 -17.89 35.44 24.46
CA PHE A 49 -18.98 35.84 23.58
C PHE A 49 -19.25 37.33 23.75
N SER A 50 -19.51 38.01 22.62
CA SER A 50 -19.91 39.41 22.57
C SER A 50 -21.17 39.52 21.73
N PHE A 51 -22.12 40.38 22.10
CA PHE A 51 -23.26 40.66 21.23
C PHE A 51 -22.79 41.40 19.96
N ALA A 52 -23.50 41.17 18.85
CA ALA A 52 -23.14 41.75 17.56
C ALA A 52 -23.48 43.26 17.45
N GLU A 53 -24.30 43.77 18.39
CA GLU A 53 -24.69 45.17 18.50
C GLU A 53 -24.27 45.73 19.86
N ASP A 54 -23.97 47.04 19.93
CA ASP A 54 -23.64 47.76 21.16
C ASP A 54 -24.90 47.86 22.05
N LEU A 55 -25.18 46.78 22.79
CA LEU A 55 -26.28 46.75 23.76
C LEU A 55 -25.96 47.64 24.97
N PRO A 56 -26.95 48.40 25.50
CA PRO A 56 -26.80 49.12 26.75
C PRO A 56 -26.38 48.19 27.89
N ARG A 57 -25.54 48.70 28.81
CA ARG A 57 -24.96 47.92 29.93
C ARG A 57 -26.01 47.20 30.80
N GLU A 58 -27.21 47.76 30.88
CA GLU A 58 -28.35 47.19 31.61
C GLU A 58 -28.95 45.94 30.93
N GLU A 59 -29.04 45.92 29.61
CA GLU A 59 -29.47 44.72 28.88
C GLU A 59 -28.41 43.62 28.93
N TRP A 60 -27.14 44.01 28.95
CA TRP A 60 -26.02 43.07 29.10
C TRP A 60 -26.06 42.35 30.46
N GLN A 61 -26.34 43.08 31.55
CA GLN A 61 -26.52 42.49 32.88
C GLN A 61 -27.75 41.58 32.95
N LYS A 62 -28.81 41.88 32.18
CA LYS A 62 -30.05 41.11 32.15
C LYS A 62 -29.91 39.79 31.39
N TRP A 63 -29.26 39.80 30.22
CA TRP A 63 -29.22 38.65 29.32
C TRP A 63 -27.92 37.84 29.38
N GLY A 64 -26.80 38.47 29.74
CA GLY A 64 -25.47 37.83 29.77
C GLY A 64 -25.43 36.51 30.56
N PRO A 65 -25.94 36.45 31.81
CA PRO A 65 -25.98 35.21 32.59
C PRO A 65 -26.84 34.11 31.97
N THR A 66 -27.97 34.47 31.35
CA THR A 66 -28.90 33.52 30.71
C THR A 66 -28.28 32.94 29.43
N VAL A 67 -27.63 33.78 28.62
CA VAL A 67 -26.88 33.36 27.44
C VAL A 67 -25.74 32.43 27.83
N LEU A 68 -24.98 32.76 28.88
CA LEU A 68 -23.94 31.89 29.45
C LEU A 68 -24.48 30.55 29.92
N ALA A 69 -25.59 30.54 30.65
CA ALA A 69 -26.18 29.31 31.14
C ALA A 69 -26.65 28.43 29.98
N LEU A 70 -27.27 29.02 28.96
CA LEU A 70 -27.71 28.31 27.75
C LEU A 70 -26.51 27.75 26.96
N LEU A 71 -25.50 28.57 26.71
CA LEU A 71 -24.27 28.14 26.03
C LEU A 71 -23.56 27.04 26.81
N ASN A 72 -23.45 27.15 28.14
CA ASN A 72 -22.87 26.11 28.99
C ASN A 72 -23.71 24.82 29.01
N GLU A 73 -25.03 24.91 28.93
CA GLU A 73 -25.91 23.73 28.87
C GLU A 73 -25.86 23.06 27.49
N ILE A 74 -25.88 23.82 26.40
CA ILE A 74 -25.70 23.31 25.03
C ILE A 74 -24.31 22.71 24.88
N PHE A 75 -23.27 23.43 25.30
CA PHE A 75 -21.90 22.92 25.35
C PHE A 75 -21.82 21.67 26.22
N GLY A 76 -22.40 21.68 27.42
CA GLY A 76 -22.46 20.53 28.31
C GLY A 76 -23.22 19.34 27.74
N ARG A 77 -24.23 19.54 26.89
CA ARG A 77 -24.91 18.47 26.15
C ARG A 77 -24.04 17.92 25.02
N LEU A 78 -23.41 18.77 24.23
CA LEU A 78 -22.39 18.39 23.24
C LEU A 78 -21.19 17.68 23.91
N VAL A 79 -20.91 17.95 25.19
CA VAL A 79 -19.93 17.19 25.97
C VAL A 79 -20.48 15.84 26.41
N ARG A 80 -21.69 15.82 26.99
CA ARG A 80 -22.30 14.62 27.58
C ARG A 80 -22.69 13.58 26.53
N GLU A 81 -23.00 13.98 25.31
CA GLU A 81 -23.20 13.11 24.13
C GLU A 81 -21.88 12.52 23.59
N LYS A 82 -20.75 12.74 24.29
CA LYS A 82 -19.38 12.36 23.92
C LYS A 82 -18.85 13.09 22.67
N THR A 83 -19.48 14.17 22.25
CA THR A 83 -19.06 14.99 21.10
C THR A 83 -17.86 15.90 21.42
N LEU A 84 -17.51 16.13 22.71
CA LEU A 84 -16.35 16.94 23.13
C LEU A 84 -15.19 16.17 23.79
N TYR A 85 -15.28 14.84 23.94
CA TYR A 85 -14.13 14.02 24.36
C TYR A 85 -13.30 13.48 23.19
N GLY A 86 -13.25 14.21 22.07
CA GLY A 86 -12.01 14.26 21.31
C GLY A 86 -12.07 14.05 19.82
N LEU A 87 -13.22 13.85 19.17
CA LEU A 87 -13.28 13.75 17.71
C LEU A 87 -14.59 14.33 17.14
N PRO A 88 -14.56 15.10 16.04
CA PRO A 88 -15.76 15.53 15.34
C PRO A 88 -16.68 14.35 14.99
N GLY A 89 -17.97 14.47 15.29
CA GLY A 89 -18.94 13.39 15.08
C GLY A 89 -19.41 13.28 13.63
N LYS A 90 -20.17 12.21 13.35
CA LYS A 90 -20.82 11.94 12.05
C LYS A 90 -21.62 13.14 11.50
N ASP A 91 -22.27 13.92 12.36
CA ASP A 91 -23.06 15.08 11.93
C ASP A 91 -22.18 16.23 11.41
N LEU A 92 -20.97 16.41 11.95
CA LEU A 92 -20.03 17.40 11.42
C LEU A 92 -19.48 16.96 10.06
N LEU A 93 -19.21 15.66 9.90
CA LEU A 93 -18.79 15.11 8.61
C LEU A 93 -19.88 15.33 7.55
N ARG A 94 -21.14 15.06 7.89
CA ARG A 94 -22.30 15.34 7.02
C ARG A 94 -22.32 16.79 6.55
N ARG A 95 -22.20 17.76 7.47
CA ARG A 95 -22.17 19.19 7.12
C ARG A 95 -20.97 19.56 6.24
N LYS A 96 -19.82 18.92 6.44
CA LYS A 96 -18.65 19.15 5.57
C LYS A 96 -18.88 18.61 4.16
N LEU A 97 -19.51 17.44 4.03
CA LEU A 97 -19.86 16.84 2.73
C LEU A 97 -20.92 17.65 1.97
N GLU A 98 -21.81 18.36 2.66
CA GLU A 98 -22.72 19.33 2.03
C GLU A 98 -21.99 20.47 1.30
N ASN A 99 -20.73 20.74 1.68
CA ASN A 99 -19.89 21.78 1.07
C ASN A 99 -18.96 21.25 -0.04
N GLY A 100 -18.95 19.93 -0.31
CA GLY A 100 -18.12 19.32 -1.36
C GLY A 100 -17.56 17.94 -0.99
N PRO A 101 -16.97 17.23 -1.96
CA PRO A 101 -16.43 15.90 -1.75
C PRO A 101 -15.23 15.92 -0.80
N LEU A 102 -15.07 14.85 -0.02
CA LEU A 102 -13.95 14.63 0.88
C LEU A 102 -13.29 13.29 0.57
N LYS A 103 -12.03 13.36 0.15
CA LYS A 103 -11.14 12.21 0.09
C LYS A 103 -10.52 11.95 1.46
N GLY A 104 -10.30 10.69 1.82
CA GLY A 104 -9.75 10.34 3.12
C GLY A 104 -9.57 8.85 3.38
N LEU A 105 -9.13 8.53 4.58
CA LEU A 105 -8.94 7.19 5.11
C LEU A 105 -10.15 6.80 5.96
N LEU A 106 -10.91 5.79 5.52
CA LEU A 106 -11.86 5.09 6.37
C LEU A 106 -11.12 4.01 7.17
N LEU A 107 -11.37 3.95 8.47
CA LEU A 107 -10.66 3.07 9.39
C LEU A 107 -11.60 2.51 10.44
N LYS A 108 -11.61 1.19 10.61
CA LYS A 108 -12.26 0.50 11.74
C LYS A 108 -11.17 -0.05 12.64
N SER A 109 -11.15 0.38 13.89
CA SER A 109 -10.13 -0.01 14.88
C SER A 109 -10.76 -0.12 16.27
N ALA A 110 -10.22 -1.03 17.10
CA ALA A 110 -10.64 -1.17 18.49
C ALA A 110 -10.23 0.03 19.35
N SER A 111 -9.16 0.73 18.98
CA SER A 111 -8.67 1.93 19.64
C SER A 111 -8.84 3.16 18.76
N THR A 112 -9.01 4.31 19.39
CA THR A 112 -9.09 5.60 18.71
C THR A 112 -7.70 6.03 18.22
N PRO A 113 -7.50 6.24 16.91
CA PRO A 113 -6.25 6.76 16.39
C PRO A 113 -5.96 8.16 16.95
N ALA A 114 -4.72 8.41 17.36
CA ALA A 114 -4.26 9.73 17.78
C ALA A 114 -3.96 10.60 16.53
N SER A 115 -5.01 11.06 15.85
CA SER A 115 -4.88 11.93 14.68
C SER A 115 -5.81 13.14 14.78
N GLU A 116 -5.28 14.33 14.45
CA GLU A 116 -6.08 15.54 14.36
C GLU A 116 -7.01 15.49 13.13
N GLY A 117 -8.21 16.08 13.24
CA GLY A 117 -9.18 16.11 12.14
C GLY A 117 -9.89 14.78 11.86
N LEU A 118 -9.76 13.79 12.73
CA LEU A 118 -10.41 12.49 12.61
C LEU A 118 -11.90 12.56 12.99
N TYR A 119 -12.80 12.01 12.17
CA TYR A 119 -14.24 11.94 12.43
C TYR A 119 -14.65 10.58 12.99
N ALA A 120 -15.37 10.56 14.11
CA ALA A 120 -15.92 9.34 14.70
C ALA A 120 -17.32 9.05 14.15
N LEU A 121 -17.47 7.90 13.49
CA LEU A 121 -18.73 7.46 12.86
C LEU A 121 -19.52 6.46 13.73
N GLY A 122 -18.92 5.99 14.83
CA GLY A 122 -19.50 5.05 15.79
C GLY A 122 -19.04 3.60 15.58
N ARG A 123 -19.19 2.75 16.61
CA ARG A 123 -18.77 1.32 16.58
C ARG A 123 -17.30 1.09 16.19
N GLY A 124 -16.40 2.00 16.61
CA GLY A 124 -14.97 1.93 16.25
C GLY A 124 -14.66 2.31 14.81
N LEU A 125 -15.63 2.89 14.08
CA LEU A 125 -15.44 3.42 12.73
C LEU A 125 -15.04 4.89 12.75
N PHE A 126 -14.06 5.21 11.94
CA PHE A 126 -13.33 6.46 11.91
C PHE A 126 -13.12 6.91 10.46
N PHE A 127 -13.23 8.20 10.16
CA PHE A 127 -12.90 8.78 8.85
C PHE A 127 -11.90 9.92 9.02
N LEU A 128 -10.73 9.80 8.41
CA LEU A 128 -9.69 10.82 8.45
C LEU A 128 -9.61 11.48 7.06
N PRO A 129 -10.02 12.74 6.88
CA PRO A 129 -9.89 13.42 5.59
C PRO A 129 -8.44 13.56 5.18
N GLU A 130 -8.19 13.49 3.88
CA GLU A 130 -6.87 13.65 3.29
C GLU A 130 -6.36 15.07 3.60
N GLY A 131 -5.18 15.12 4.20
CA GLY A 131 -4.55 16.36 4.66
C GLY A 131 -3.05 16.12 4.84
N TYR A 132 -2.62 15.87 6.08
CA TYR A 132 -1.18 15.84 6.45
C TYR A 132 -0.60 14.44 6.74
N PHE A 133 -1.33 13.35 6.49
CA PHE A 133 -0.84 12.00 6.81
C PHE A 133 -0.78 11.11 5.58
N ARG A 134 0.19 10.19 5.57
CA ARG A 134 0.26 9.10 4.61
C ARG A 134 -0.47 7.89 5.20
N PRO A 135 -1.55 7.38 4.57
CA PRO A 135 -2.32 6.25 5.11
C PRO A 135 -1.45 5.07 5.54
N ARG A 136 -0.44 4.72 4.74
CA ARG A 136 0.49 3.62 5.02
C ARG A 136 1.25 3.79 6.35
N GLU A 137 1.66 5.00 6.71
CA GLU A 137 2.36 5.28 7.97
C GLU A 137 1.42 5.12 9.18
N VAL A 138 0.18 5.59 9.06
CA VAL A 138 -0.85 5.41 10.09
C VAL A 138 -1.11 3.92 10.35
N LEU A 139 -1.33 3.14 9.28
CA LEU A 139 -1.61 1.71 9.39
C LEU A 139 -0.41 0.93 9.93
N LYS A 140 0.80 1.28 9.50
CA LYS A 140 2.04 0.70 10.05
C LYS A 140 2.16 0.98 11.55
N GLY A 141 1.87 2.20 12.00
CA GLY A 141 1.88 2.53 13.43
C GLY A 141 0.85 1.72 14.24
N LEU A 142 -0.35 1.52 13.71
CA LEU A 142 -1.37 0.66 14.34
C LEU A 142 -0.91 -0.80 14.42
N TRP A 143 -0.34 -1.32 13.33
CA TRP A 143 0.19 -2.68 13.26
C TRP A 143 1.32 -2.92 14.26
N GLN A 144 2.28 -1.99 14.36
CA GLN A 144 3.39 -2.06 15.32
C GLN A 144 2.93 -2.06 16.78
N GLN A 145 1.79 -1.43 17.07
CA GLN A 145 1.15 -1.44 18.39
C GLN A 145 0.34 -2.73 18.65
N GLY A 146 0.26 -3.64 17.68
CA GLY A 146 -0.53 -4.87 17.77
C GLY A 146 -2.04 -4.62 17.72
N LEU A 147 -2.48 -3.47 17.19
CA LEU A 147 -3.90 -3.12 17.10
C LEU A 147 -4.52 -3.74 15.85
N SER A 148 -5.70 -4.35 16.00
CA SER A 148 -6.49 -4.83 14.88
C SER A 148 -7.17 -3.66 14.17
N PHE A 149 -7.04 -3.58 12.85
CA PHE A 149 -7.70 -2.56 12.06
C PHE A 149 -8.14 -3.07 10.68
N HIS A 150 -9.11 -2.39 10.09
CA HIS A 150 -9.49 -2.54 8.68
C HIS A 150 -9.57 -1.14 8.09
N ALA A 151 -9.03 -0.92 6.90
CA ALA A 151 -8.93 0.42 6.34
C ALA A 151 -9.09 0.47 4.83
N ALA A 152 -9.54 1.62 4.32
CA ALA A 152 -9.66 1.89 2.89
C ALA A 152 -9.47 3.38 2.60
N ALA A 153 -8.78 3.71 1.51
CA ALA A 153 -8.84 5.06 0.95
C ALA A 153 -10.17 5.22 0.20
N ILE A 154 -10.97 6.21 0.59
CA ILE A 154 -12.27 6.48 -0.02
C ILE A 154 -12.41 7.97 -0.37
N GLU A 155 -13.30 8.25 -1.31
CA GLU A 155 -13.77 9.60 -1.61
C GLU A 155 -15.28 9.62 -1.38
N LEU A 156 -15.72 10.47 -0.46
CA LEU A 156 -17.12 10.67 -0.13
C LEU A 156 -17.61 11.90 -0.91
N HIS A 157 -18.59 11.73 -1.78
CA HIS A 157 -19.15 12.82 -2.57
C HIS A 157 -20.36 13.46 -1.91
N SER A 158 -21.11 12.70 -1.11
CA SER A 158 -22.33 13.21 -0.48
C SER A 158 -22.65 12.56 0.88
N PRO A 159 -23.47 13.22 1.73
CA PRO A 159 -23.87 12.67 3.03
C PRO A 159 -24.67 11.37 2.98
N GLU A 160 -25.30 11.07 1.84
CA GLU A 160 -26.08 9.85 1.60
C GLU A 160 -25.21 8.60 1.62
N GLU A 161 -23.89 8.73 1.45
CA GLU A 161 -22.94 7.61 1.46
C GLU A 161 -22.61 7.11 2.89
N LEU A 162 -22.75 7.97 3.90
CA LEU A 162 -22.36 7.68 5.29
C LEU A 162 -23.06 6.44 5.91
N PRO A 163 -24.33 6.12 5.63
CA PRO A 163 -24.99 4.91 6.11
C PRO A 163 -24.43 3.61 5.51
N PHE A 164 -23.71 3.68 4.38
CA PHE A 164 -23.18 2.50 3.68
C PHE A 164 -21.80 2.08 4.19
N LEU A 165 -21.02 3.01 4.75
CA LEU A 165 -19.66 2.77 5.24
C LEU A 165 -19.53 1.58 6.20
N PRO A 166 -20.44 1.36 7.17
CA PRO A 166 -20.37 0.16 8.01
C PRO A 166 -20.48 -1.14 7.22
N ARG A 167 -21.35 -1.20 6.20
CA ARG A 167 -21.51 -2.40 5.35
C ARG A 167 -20.27 -2.64 4.50
N PHE A 168 -19.66 -1.57 4.00
CA PHE A 168 -18.39 -1.67 3.30
C PHE A 168 -17.31 -2.26 4.21
N MET A 169 -17.21 -1.81 5.46
CA MET A 169 -16.27 -2.38 6.43
C MET A 169 -16.57 -3.84 6.75
N ASP A 170 -17.84 -4.23 6.88
CA ASP A 170 -18.22 -5.63 7.10
C ASP A 170 -17.82 -6.50 5.89
N PHE A 171 -17.88 -5.96 4.66
CA PHE A 171 -17.36 -6.61 3.46
C PHE A 171 -15.84 -6.79 3.54
N LEU A 172 -15.08 -5.75 3.89
CA LEU A 172 -13.62 -5.85 4.04
C LEU A 172 -13.24 -6.91 5.06
N GLU A 173 -13.90 -6.93 6.21
CA GLU A 173 -13.72 -7.93 7.27
C GLU A 173 -14.00 -9.35 6.79
N ALA A 174 -15.09 -9.55 6.04
CA ALA A 174 -15.48 -10.88 5.59
C ALA A 174 -14.47 -11.49 4.60
N PHE A 175 -13.84 -10.65 3.76
CA PHE A 175 -12.78 -11.05 2.84
C PHE A 175 -11.37 -10.95 3.45
N GLY A 176 -11.23 -10.42 4.67
CA GLY A 176 -9.96 -10.36 5.40
C GLY A 176 -9.02 -9.24 4.99
N PHE A 177 -9.54 -8.15 4.39
CA PHE A 177 -8.73 -6.98 4.04
C PHE A 177 -8.42 -6.14 5.27
N LEU A 178 -7.14 -5.87 5.51
CA LEU A 178 -6.69 -4.89 6.50
C LEU A 178 -6.44 -3.53 5.85
N TRP A 179 -6.07 -3.53 4.57
CA TRP A 179 -5.90 -2.35 3.72
C TRP A 179 -6.49 -2.57 2.32
N PHE A 180 -7.66 -1.99 2.06
CA PHE A 180 -8.32 -2.07 0.77
C PHE A 180 -7.79 -1.02 -0.21
N THR A 181 -7.11 -1.48 -1.25
CA THR A 181 -6.45 -0.62 -2.24
C THR A 181 -7.32 -0.41 -3.48
N GLY A 182 -6.94 0.56 -4.33
CA GLY A 182 -7.54 0.72 -5.65
C GLY A 182 -7.29 -0.46 -6.60
N LYS A 183 -6.31 -1.33 -6.34
CA LYS A 183 -6.13 -2.60 -7.07
C LYS A 183 -7.17 -3.62 -6.61
N ALA A 184 -7.41 -3.72 -5.30
CA ALA A 184 -8.45 -4.60 -4.74
C ALA A 184 -9.84 -4.19 -5.24
N ALA A 185 -10.13 -2.89 -5.28
CA ALA A 185 -11.39 -2.38 -5.84
C ALA A 185 -11.59 -2.80 -7.30
N ARG A 186 -10.56 -2.68 -8.14
CA ARG A 186 -10.60 -3.12 -9.55
C ARG A 186 -10.79 -4.62 -9.69
N TYR A 187 -10.03 -5.41 -8.93
CA TYR A 187 -10.13 -6.86 -8.92
C TYR A 187 -11.57 -7.34 -8.63
N PHE A 188 -12.23 -6.78 -7.61
CA PHE A 188 -13.62 -7.16 -7.32
C PHE A 188 -14.64 -6.60 -8.31
N ALA A 189 -14.41 -5.41 -8.85
CA ALA A 189 -15.26 -4.83 -9.88
C ALA A 189 -15.25 -5.69 -11.17
N GLU A 190 -14.09 -6.20 -11.57
CA GLU A 190 -13.95 -7.12 -12.73
C GLU A 190 -14.69 -8.45 -12.51
N LEU A 191 -14.78 -8.91 -11.26
CA LEU A 191 -15.59 -10.07 -10.87
C LEU A 191 -17.09 -9.74 -10.75
N GLY A 192 -17.51 -8.49 -10.97
CA GLY A 192 -18.90 -8.07 -10.82
C GLY A 192 -19.38 -7.98 -9.37
N LEU A 193 -18.45 -7.92 -8.41
CA LEU A 193 -18.77 -7.75 -6.99
C LEU A 193 -18.93 -6.26 -6.68
N VAL A 194 -20.16 -5.79 -6.81
CA VAL A 194 -20.60 -4.42 -6.51
C VAL A 194 -21.34 -4.35 -5.17
N GLU A 195 -21.55 -3.13 -4.67
CA GLU A 195 -22.16 -2.86 -3.36
C GLU A 195 -23.46 -3.62 -3.09
N GLU A 196 -24.35 -3.70 -4.08
CA GLU A 196 -25.66 -4.37 -3.98
C GLU A 196 -25.54 -5.85 -3.58
N LYS A 197 -24.37 -6.46 -3.83
CA LYS A 197 -24.08 -7.87 -3.53
C LYS A 197 -23.57 -8.10 -2.10
N TRP A 198 -23.13 -7.07 -1.37
CA TRP A 198 -22.54 -7.24 -0.03
C TRP A 198 -23.50 -7.83 1.00
N LYS A 199 -24.76 -7.39 1.00
CA LYS A 199 -25.78 -7.93 1.93
C LYS A 199 -26.12 -9.41 1.65
N PRO A 200 -26.34 -9.83 0.39
CA PRO A 200 -26.41 -11.25 0.04
C PRO A 200 -25.19 -12.07 0.51
N LEU A 201 -23.97 -11.54 0.36
CA LEU A 201 -22.74 -12.24 0.79
C LEU A 201 -22.70 -12.50 2.30
N ALA A 202 -23.18 -11.57 3.13
CA ALA A 202 -23.30 -11.79 4.57
C ALA A 202 -24.23 -12.97 4.92
N LYS A 203 -25.33 -13.14 4.17
CA LYS A 203 -26.22 -14.30 4.32
C LYS A 203 -25.57 -15.60 3.86
N LEU A 204 -24.74 -15.56 2.81
CA LEU A 204 -24.00 -16.74 2.36
C LEU A 204 -22.97 -17.16 3.40
N SER A 205 -22.24 -16.19 3.98
CA SER A 205 -21.29 -16.39 5.08
C SER A 205 -21.92 -17.11 6.28
N SER A 206 -23.15 -16.74 6.68
CA SER A 206 -23.82 -17.38 7.83
C SER A 206 -24.24 -18.83 7.60
N LEU A 207 -24.23 -19.32 6.36
CA LEU A 207 -24.54 -20.72 6.03
C LEU A 207 -23.30 -21.63 6.10
N ALA A 208 -22.09 -21.07 6.19
CA ALA A 208 -20.83 -21.81 6.12
C ALA A 208 -20.68 -22.90 7.20
N GLY A 209 -21.32 -22.77 8.36
CA GLY A 209 -21.27 -23.79 9.41
C GLY A 209 -22.11 -25.04 9.12
N THR A 210 -23.04 -24.99 8.17
CA THR A 210 -23.99 -26.09 7.88
C THR A 210 -24.04 -26.51 6.42
N HIS A 211 -23.53 -25.68 5.51
CA HIS A 211 -23.57 -25.91 4.07
C HIS A 211 -22.16 -25.78 3.49
N THR A 212 -21.91 -26.53 2.42
CA THR A 212 -20.69 -26.38 1.62
C THR A 212 -20.80 -25.06 0.85
N LEU A 213 -19.78 -24.21 0.95
CA LEU A 213 -19.67 -23.02 0.11
C LEU A 213 -18.86 -23.34 -1.14
N ALA A 214 -19.23 -22.73 -2.26
CA ALA A 214 -18.52 -22.86 -3.51
C ALA A 214 -18.40 -21.49 -4.19
N TRP A 215 -17.22 -21.20 -4.73
CA TRP A 215 -17.02 -20.12 -5.68
C TRP A 215 -16.60 -20.73 -7.00
N VAL A 216 -17.44 -20.58 -8.01
CA VAL A 216 -17.26 -21.21 -9.30
C VAL A 216 -17.21 -20.18 -10.42
N GLU A 217 -16.45 -20.50 -11.46
CA GLU A 217 -16.35 -19.77 -12.72
C GLU A 217 -16.61 -20.72 -13.89
N GLY A 218 -17.43 -20.29 -14.85
CA GLY A 218 -17.74 -21.04 -16.06
C GLY A 218 -18.94 -20.49 -16.84
N GLU A 219 -19.42 -21.25 -17.83
CA GLU A 219 -20.47 -20.80 -18.73
C GLU A 219 -21.88 -20.91 -18.12
N PRO A 220 -22.82 -19.99 -18.43
CA PRO A 220 -24.13 -19.91 -17.79
C PRO A 220 -24.98 -21.21 -17.79
N PRO A 221 -25.01 -22.04 -18.85
CA PRO A 221 -25.77 -23.30 -18.81
C PRO A 221 -25.31 -24.23 -17.69
N SER A 222 -24.00 -24.34 -17.48
CA SER A 222 -23.40 -25.11 -16.39
C SER A 222 -23.69 -24.47 -15.02
N LEU A 223 -23.60 -23.13 -14.94
CA LEU A 223 -23.90 -22.40 -13.70
C LEU A 223 -25.38 -22.52 -13.29
N ASN A 224 -26.31 -22.57 -14.25
CA ASN A 224 -27.74 -22.72 -13.98
C ASN A 224 -28.07 -24.07 -13.31
N CYS A 225 -27.39 -25.15 -13.71
CA CYS A 225 -27.49 -26.45 -13.05
C CYS A 225 -27.11 -26.38 -11.55
N LEU A 226 -26.08 -25.60 -11.22
CA LEU A 226 -25.65 -25.40 -9.83
C LEU A 226 -26.64 -24.56 -9.02
N LYS A 227 -27.29 -23.57 -9.63
CA LYS A 227 -28.30 -22.73 -8.95
C LYS A 227 -29.48 -23.54 -8.45
N GLU A 228 -29.94 -24.53 -9.21
CA GLU A 228 -31.05 -25.41 -8.80
C GLU A 228 -30.69 -26.28 -7.58
N LYS A 229 -29.41 -26.58 -7.41
CA LYS A 229 -28.86 -27.39 -6.30
C LYS A 229 -28.40 -26.53 -5.12
N ALA A 230 -28.46 -25.20 -5.23
CA ALA A 230 -28.03 -24.27 -4.20
C ALA A 230 -29.17 -23.94 -3.23
N ARG A 231 -28.86 -23.89 -1.93
CA ARG A 231 -29.75 -23.33 -0.92
C ARG A 231 -29.85 -21.81 -1.06
N PHE A 232 -28.73 -21.18 -1.39
CA PHE A 232 -28.61 -19.75 -1.60
C PHE A 232 -27.43 -19.48 -2.54
N PHE A 233 -27.52 -18.44 -3.37
CA PHE A 233 -26.44 -18.06 -4.27
C PHE A 233 -26.41 -16.56 -4.53
N VAL A 234 -25.26 -16.09 -5.00
CA VAL A 234 -24.97 -14.73 -5.42
C VAL A 234 -24.22 -14.81 -6.74
N GLU A 235 -24.80 -14.24 -7.80
CA GLU A 235 -24.15 -14.12 -9.10
C GLU A 235 -23.16 -12.95 -9.09
N LEU A 236 -21.94 -13.24 -9.55
CA LEU A 236 -20.81 -12.34 -9.67
C LEU A 236 -20.47 -12.21 -11.17
N GLY A 237 -21.01 -11.18 -11.82
CA GLY A 237 -20.94 -11.06 -13.28
C GLY A 237 -21.65 -12.21 -14.03
N GLU A 238 -21.32 -12.39 -15.31
CA GLU A 238 -21.98 -13.39 -16.17
C GLU A 238 -21.43 -14.81 -16.01
N ARG A 239 -20.18 -14.93 -15.55
CA ARG A 239 -19.41 -16.18 -15.53
C ARG A 239 -19.00 -16.64 -14.15
N SER A 240 -19.38 -15.95 -13.08
CA SER A 240 -19.01 -16.35 -11.73
C SER A 240 -20.22 -16.43 -10.80
N LEU A 241 -20.18 -17.42 -9.90
CA LEU A 241 -21.27 -17.74 -8.99
C LEU A 241 -20.68 -18.12 -7.63
N LEU A 242 -21.16 -17.48 -6.58
CA LEU A 242 -20.92 -17.87 -5.20
C LEU A 242 -22.17 -18.54 -4.66
N LEU A 243 -22.06 -19.75 -4.10
CA LEU A 243 -23.23 -20.50 -3.63
C LEU A 243 -22.98 -21.22 -2.31
N ALA A 244 -24.08 -21.48 -1.60
CA ALA A 244 -24.14 -22.37 -0.46
C ALA A 244 -25.07 -23.55 -0.82
N THR A 245 -24.60 -24.78 -0.63
CA THR A 245 -25.33 -26.00 -1.01
C THR A 245 -25.25 -27.06 0.08
N PRO A 246 -26.31 -27.88 0.27
CA PRO A 246 -26.24 -29.04 1.17
C PRO A 246 -25.41 -30.19 0.60
N LEU A 247 -24.97 -30.11 -0.67
CA LEU A 247 -24.18 -31.17 -1.29
C LEU A 247 -22.82 -31.34 -0.58
N PRO A 248 -22.35 -32.58 -0.41
CA PRO A 248 -21.02 -32.82 0.12
C PRO A 248 -19.95 -32.36 -0.88
N PRO A 249 -18.74 -31.99 -0.41
CA PRO A 249 -17.64 -31.54 -1.26
C PRO A 249 -17.31 -32.49 -2.42
N GLU A 250 -17.33 -33.81 -2.18
CA GLU A 250 -17.00 -34.83 -3.19
C GLU A 250 -18.00 -34.85 -4.36
N GLU A 251 -19.29 -34.66 -4.07
CA GLU A 251 -20.32 -34.58 -5.12
C GLU A 251 -20.18 -33.28 -5.90
N LEU A 252 -19.84 -32.19 -5.22
CA LEU A 252 -19.66 -30.89 -5.86
C LEU A 252 -18.42 -30.86 -6.77
N GLU A 253 -17.33 -31.51 -6.36
CA GLU A 253 -16.13 -31.71 -7.19
C GLU A 253 -16.47 -32.49 -8.47
N ALA A 254 -17.21 -33.60 -8.34
CA ALA A 254 -17.66 -34.38 -9.49
C ALA A 254 -18.58 -33.58 -10.42
N LEU A 255 -19.46 -32.74 -9.88
CA LEU A 255 -20.30 -31.84 -10.66
C LEU A 255 -19.48 -30.77 -11.39
N PHE A 256 -18.48 -30.19 -10.75
CA PHE A 256 -17.64 -29.18 -11.41
C PHE A 256 -16.86 -29.79 -12.56
N SER A 257 -16.28 -30.98 -12.36
CA SER A 257 -15.59 -31.70 -13.43
C SER A 257 -16.52 -32.11 -14.58
N SER A 258 -17.75 -32.54 -14.31
CA SER A 258 -18.69 -32.94 -15.38
C SER A 258 -19.25 -31.76 -16.17
N LEU A 259 -19.27 -30.57 -15.57
CA LEU A 259 -19.78 -29.34 -16.16
C LEU A 259 -18.69 -28.42 -16.71
N SER A 260 -17.43 -28.88 -16.70
CA SER A 260 -16.25 -28.10 -17.12
C SER A 260 -16.13 -26.76 -16.40
N LEU A 261 -16.29 -26.81 -15.08
CA LEU A 261 -16.27 -25.64 -14.21
C LEU A 261 -14.96 -25.59 -13.41
N ARG A 262 -14.46 -24.37 -13.21
CA ARG A 262 -13.35 -24.09 -12.30
C ARG A 262 -13.90 -23.54 -11.00
N GLY A 263 -13.35 -23.94 -9.85
CA GLY A 263 -13.78 -23.30 -8.62
C GLY A 263 -13.11 -23.74 -7.33
N GLY A 264 -13.32 -22.93 -6.30
CA GLY A 264 -13.00 -23.24 -4.92
C GLY A 264 -14.19 -23.85 -4.19
N ILE A 265 -13.91 -24.74 -3.25
CA ILE A 265 -14.91 -25.38 -2.37
C ILE A 265 -14.45 -25.24 -0.91
N LEU A 266 -15.36 -24.80 -0.04
CA LEU A 266 -15.15 -24.74 1.40
C LEU A 266 -16.17 -25.68 2.06
N PRO A 267 -15.72 -26.81 2.65
CA PRO A 267 -16.59 -27.68 3.43
C PRO A 267 -17.23 -26.94 4.61
N PRO A 268 -18.35 -27.44 5.15
CA PRO A 268 -18.96 -26.86 6.34
C PRO A 268 -17.94 -26.69 7.47
N SER A 269 -17.80 -25.46 7.97
CA SER A 269 -16.74 -25.09 8.91
C SER A 269 -17.17 -23.95 9.83
N GLU A 270 -16.68 -23.96 11.06
CA GLU A 270 -16.87 -22.90 12.05
C GLU A 270 -15.86 -21.74 11.88
N THR A 271 -15.21 -21.63 10.72
CA THR A 271 -14.31 -20.51 10.42
C THR A 271 -15.02 -19.16 10.57
N LYS A 272 -14.33 -18.18 11.16
CA LYS A 272 -14.85 -16.82 11.36
C LYS A 272 -14.94 -16.02 10.06
N THR A 273 -14.18 -16.40 9.03
CA THR A 273 -14.06 -15.67 7.76
C THR A 273 -14.27 -16.61 6.57
N PRO A 274 -15.47 -17.21 6.42
CA PRO A 274 -15.71 -18.20 5.37
C PRO A 274 -15.61 -17.61 3.95
N LEU A 275 -15.92 -16.33 3.77
CA LEU A 275 -15.74 -15.66 2.46
C LEU A 275 -14.26 -15.53 2.08
N ARG A 276 -13.38 -15.20 3.03
CA ARG A 276 -11.93 -15.24 2.84
C ARG A 276 -11.44 -16.65 2.49
N SER A 277 -11.91 -17.69 3.20
CA SER A 277 -11.49 -19.07 2.96
C SER A 277 -11.96 -19.60 1.60
N ILE A 278 -13.19 -19.34 1.19
CA ILE A 278 -13.67 -19.76 -0.14
C ILE A 278 -12.96 -18.98 -1.26
N TRP A 279 -12.67 -17.70 -1.04
CA TRP A 279 -11.88 -16.89 -1.96
C TRP A 279 -10.46 -17.44 -2.14
N ALA A 280 -9.81 -17.85 -1.04
CA ALA A 280 -8.52 -18.52 -1.07
C ALA A 280 -8.53 -19.79 -1.95
N ALA A 281 -9.55 -20.64 -1.78
CA ALA A 281 -9.69 -21.85 -2.58
C ALA A 281 -9.94 -21.55 -4.07
N PHE A 282 -10.73 -20.50 -4.36
CA PHE A 282 -10.99 -20.06 -5.72
C PHE A 282 -9.74 -19.57 -6.44
N GLU A 283 -8.95 -18.71 -5.79
CA GLU A 283 -7.70 -18.21 -6.38
C GLU A 283 -6.65 -19.32 -6.53
N HIS A 284 -6.63 -20.29 -5.61
CA HIS A 284 -5.82 -21.49 -5.76
C HIS A 284 -6.25 -22.29 -7.01
N ALA A 285 -7.55 -22.50 -7.24
CA ALA A 285 -8.03 -23.14 -8.47
C ALA A 285 -7.62 -22.35 -9.74
N LYS A 286 -7.73 -21.01 -9.73
CA LYS A 286 -7.31 -20.17 -10.85
C LYS A 286 -5.84 -20.31 -11.20
N ARG A 287 -4.96 -20.42 -10.20
CA ARG A 287 -3.51 -20.57 -10.42
C ARG A 287 -3.12 -21.92 -11.00
N LEU A 288 -3.86 -22.98 -10.71
CA LEU A 288 -3.64 -24.28 -11.34
C LEU A 288 -4.05 -24.28 -12.83
N GLY A 289 -4.89 -23.32 -13.25
CA GLY A 289 -5.37 -23.20 -14.62
C GLY A 289 -6.42 -24.26 -14.98
N GLY A 290 -6.88 -24.23 -16.25
CA GLY A 290 -7.86 -25.21 -16.75
C GLY A 290 -9.18 -25.22 -15.98
N GLU A 291 -9.77 -26.39 -15.79
CA GLU A 291 -11.03 -26.62 -15.05
C GLU A 291 -10.73 -27.14 -13.62
N ALA A 292 -9.67 -26.61 -13.01
CA ALA A 292 -9.24 -27.05 -11.68
C ALA A 292 -10.32 -26.78 -10.63
N VAL A 293 -10.52 -27.76 -9.75
CA VAL A 293 -11.39 -27.67 -8.59
C VAL A 293 -10.55 -27.87 -7.35
N VAL A 294 -10.62 -26.92 -6.43
CA VAL A 294 -9.78 -26.92 -5.23
C VAL A 294 -10.64 -26.84 -4.00
N ARG A 295 -10.50 -27.84 -3.13
CA ARG A 295 -10.99 -27.77 -1.76
C ARG A 295 -10.07 -26.88 -0.92
N PHE A 296 -10.65 -26.05 -0.05
CA PHE A 296 -9.88 -25.21 0.85
C PHE A 296 -8.95 -26.08 1.71
N VAL A 297 -7.66 -25.77 1.61
CA VAL A 297 -6.57 -26.37 2.38
C VAL A 297 -5.67 -25.24 2.91
N PRO A 298 -4.83 -25.49 3.92
CA PRO A 298 -3.92 -24.46 4.44
C PRO A 298 -3.07 -23.79 3.35
N PHE A 299 -2.62 -24.53 2.33
CA PHE A 299 -1.90 -23.95 1.18
C PHE A 299 -2.74 -22.94 0.37
N SER A 300 -4.07 -23.04 0.38
CA SER A 300 -4.92 -22.01 -0.25
C SER A 300 -4.71 -20.63 0.39
N LEU A 301 -4.38 -20.56 1.69
CA LEU A 301 -4.04 -19.30 2.36
C LEU A 301 -2.68 -18.76 1.93
N HIS A 302 -1.73 -19.62 1.54
CA HIS A 302 -0.48 -19.17 0.92
C HIS A 302 -0.82 -18.43 -0.38
N VAL A 303 -1.61 -19.06 -1.25
CA VAL A 303 -2.06 -18.44 -2.51
C VAL A 303 -2.77 -17.13 -2.24
N LEU A 304 -3.62 -17.08 -1.22
CA LEU A 304 -4.31 -15.85 -0.85
C LEU A 304 -3.34 -14.76 -0.34
N GLY A 305 -2.28 -15.14 0.37
CA GLY A 305 -1.20 -14.23 0.77
C GLY A 305 -0.53 -13.54 -0.42
N ASP A 306 -0.22 -14.31 -1.47
CA ASP A 306 0.33 -13.75 -2.70
C ASP A 306 -0.68 -12.83 -3.40
N VAL A 307 -1.97 -13.20 -3.42
CA VAL A 307 -3.03 -12.32 -3.96
C VAL A 307 -3.10 -11.00 -3.18
N PHE A 308 -3.04 -11.04 -1.85
CA PHE A 308 -3.00 -9.82 -1.05
C PHE A 308 -1.76 -8.97 -1.33
N LEU A 309 -0.58 -9.58 -1.57
CA LEU A 309 0.62 -8.86 -2.03
C LEU A 309 0.40 -8.15 -3.36
N ASP A 310 -0.17 -8.85 -4.34
CA ASP A 310 -0.46 -8.29 -5.67
C ASP A 310 -1.43 -7.10 -5.58
N LEU A 311 -2.43 -7.24 -4.70
CA LEU A 311 -3.40 -6.20 -4.37
C LEU A 311 -2.81 -5.08 -3.50
N GLY A 312 -1.64 -5.26 -2.90
CA GLY A 312 -0.93 -4.26 -2.10
C GLY A 312 -1.36 -4.18 -0.64
N ASP A 313 -2.10 -5.16 -0.12
CA ASP A 313 -2.43 -5.30 1.29
C ASP A 313 -1.37 -6.15 2.01
N LEU A 314 -0.25 -5.52 2.35
CA LEU A 314 0.87 -6.19 3.02
C LEU A 314 0.48 -6.81 4.37
N PHE A 315 -0.48 -6.21 5.07
CA PHE A 315 -0.90 -6.68 6.39
C PHE A 315 -1.76 -7.94 6.28
N ALA A 316 -2.73 -7.97 5.37
CA ALA A 316 -3.54 -9.16 5.13
C ALA A 316 -2.70 -10.29 4.53
N ALA A 317 -1.73 -9.96 3.66
CA ALA A 317 -0.77 -10.92 3.14
C ALA A 317 0.03 -11.59 4.27
N LEU A 318 0.58 -10.79 5.19
CA LEU A 318 1.31 -11.30 6.35
C LEU A 318 0.44 -12.24 7.20
N SER A 319 -0.80 -11.83 7.48
CA SER A 319 -1.76 -12.65 8.22
C SER A 319 -2.02 -13.99 7.53
N ALA A 320 -2.27 -13.98 6.22
CA ALA A 320 -2.53 -15.19 5.44
C ALA A 320 -1.32 -16.13 5.40
N TYR A 321 -0.11 -15.58 5.27
CA TYR A 321 1.13 -16.36 5.27
C TYR A 321 1.45 -17.00 6.60
N GLU A 322 1.28 -16.29 7.72
CA GLU A 322 1.50 -16.90 9.04
C GLU A 322 0.49 -18.01 9.32
N GLU A 323 -0.76 -17.87 8.89
CA GLU A 323 -1.77 -18.94 8.96
C GLU A 323 -1.44 -20.14 8.04
N ALA A 324 -0.83 -19.88 6.87
CA ALA A 324 -0.46 -20.93 5.90
C ALA A 324 0.85 -21.65 6.23
N LYS A 325 1.67 -21.10 7.13
CA LYS A 325 3.07 -21.47 7.34
C LYS A 325 3.32 -22.95 7.65
N GLU A 326 2.43 -23.59 8.41
CA GLU A 326 2.57 -25.00 8.76
C GLU A 326 2.12 -25.95 7.64
N GLY A 327 1.28 -25.48 6.72
CA GLY A 327 0.70 -26.28 5.63
C GLY A 327 1.08 -25.80 4.24
N THR A 328 2.11 -24.97 4.12
CA THR A 328 2.61 -24.49 2.83
C THR A 328 3.37 -25.60 2.09
N LEU A 329 3.13 -25.71 0.79
CA LEU A 329 3.93 -26.58 -0.10
C LEU A 329 5.16 -25.84 -0.66
N GLN A 330 5.28 -24.55 -0.39
CA GLN A 330 6.31 -23.65 -0.92
C GLN A 330 6.95 -22.87 0.25
N PRO A 331 7.74 -23.54 1.11
CA PRO A 331 8.27 -22.91 2.33
C PRO A 331 9.36 -21.87 2.06
N ILE A 332 10.12 -22.01 0.96
CA ILE A 332 11.21 -21.08 0.61
C ILE A 332 10.62 -19.78 0.07
N GLU A 333 9.69 -19.91 -0.87
CA GLU A 333 8.96 -18.80 -1.48
C GLU A 333 8.17 -18.03 -0.42
N LEU A 334 7.52 -18.75 0.51
CA LEU A 334 6.85 -18.14 1.65
C LEU A 334 7.80 -17.28 2.49
N LEU A 335 8.98 -17.79 2.81
CA LEU A 335 9.98 -17.06 3.59
C LEU A 335 10.49 -15.82 2.85
N ASN A 336 10.65 -15.92 1.53
CA ASN A 336 11.03 -14.78 0.69
C ASN A 336 9.94 -13.71 0.67
N SER A 337 8.67 -14.11 0.50
CA SER A 337 7.51 -13.20 0.55
C SER A 337 7.35 -12.55 1.93
N LEU A 338 7.54 -13.29 3.03
CA LEU A 338 7.55 -12.74 4.38
C LEU A 338 8.68 -11.72 4.57
N ALA A 339 9.88 -12.01 4.07
CA ALA A 339 10.99 -11.07 4.14
C ALA A 339 10.70 -9.76 3.39
N TYR A 340 10.13 -9.86 2.18
CA TYR A 340 9.71 -8.70 1.41
C TYR A 340 8.68 -7.86 2.18
N ILE A 341 7.67 -8.49 2.79
CA ILE A 341 6.68 -7.76 3.60
C ILE A 341 7.35 -7.05 4.77
N TYR A 342 8.21 -7.74 5.52
CA TYR A 342 8.88 -7.11 6.67
C TYR A 342 9.82 -5.98 6.25
N LEU A 343 10.47 -6.09 5.09
CA LEU A 343 11.26 -5.00 4.51
C LEU A 343 10.38 -3.78 4.21
N GLU A 344 9.23 -3.99 3.58
CA GLU A 344 8.26 -2.94 3.28
C GLU A 344 7.61 -2.33 4.55
N LEU A 345 7.59 -3.09 5.65
CA LEU A 345 7.19 -2.61 6.97
C LEU A 345 8.36 -2.00 7.77
N GLU A 346 9.58 -1.99 7.21
CA GLU A 346 10.85 -1.58 7.83
C GLU A 346 11.17 -2.34 9.15
N ASP A 347 10.67 -3.56 9.30
CA ASP A 347 11.09 -4.50 10.34
C ASP A 347 12.29 -5.31 9.81
N PHE A 348 13.44 -4.62 9.72
CA PHE A 348 14.65 -5.16 9.08
C PHE A 348 15.17 -6.42 9.77
N GLU A 349 14.99 -6.54 11.08
CA GLU A 349 15.41 -7.70 11.87
C GLU A 349 14.67 -8.97 11.42
N LYS A 350 13.34 -8.90 11.30
CA LYS A 350 12.55 -10.03 10.80
C LYS A 350 12.81 -10.31 9.33
N ALA A 351 12.94 -9.26 8.51
CA ALA A 351 13.25 -9.42 7.10
C ALA A 351 14.55 -10.22 6.89
N GLU A 352 15.63 -9.86 7.59
CA GLU A 352 16.90 -10.59 7.52
C GLU A 352 16.77 -12.03 8.03
N ALA A 353 16.07 -12.23 9.16
CA ALA A 353 15.88 -13.56 9.74
C ALA A 353 15.16 -14.51 8.76
N HIS A 354 14.15 -14.01 8.04
CA HIS A 354 13.44 -14.79 7.04
C HIS A 354 14.30 -15.11 5.81
N LEU A 355 15.07 -14.14 5.29
CA LEU A 355 16.01 -14.36 4.17
C LEU A 355 17.10 -15.38 4.52
N ARG A 356 17.71 -15.25 5.70
CA ARG A 356 18.73 -16.20 6.17
C ARG A 356 18.13 -17.59 6.40
N LYS A 357 16.91 -17.68 6.91
CA LYS A 357 16.21 -18.96 7.04
C LYS A 357 15.93 -19.58 5.66
N ALA A 358 15.45 -18.81 4.69
CA ALA A 358 15.24 -19.29 3.33
C ALA A 358 16.55 -19.85 2.74
N LEU A 359 17.64 -19.08 2.82
CA LEU A 359 18.96 -19.49 2.35
C LEU A 359 19.50 -20.72 3.11
N SER A 360 19.16 -20.91 4.38
CA SER A 360 19.53 -22.13 5.12
C SER A 360 18.79 -23.38 4.65
N LEU A 361 17.57 -23.23 4.12
CA LEU A 361 16.78 -24.33 3.55
C LEU A 361 17.20 -24.67 2.12
N ALA A 362 17.62 -23.66 1.34
CA ALA A 362 18.13 -23.83 -0.01
C ALA A 362 19.45 -23.04 -0.20
N PRO A 363 20.58 -23.57 0.29
CA PRO A 363 21.87 -22.89 0.27
C PRO A 363 22.44 -22.67 -1.13
N GLU A 364 22.00 -23.49 -2.11
CA GLU A 364 22.46 -23.45 -3.50
C GLU A 364 21.48 -22.68 -4.41
N ASP A 365 20.45 -22.02 -3.86
CA ASP A 365 19.58 -21.15 -4.63
C ASP A 365 20.26 -19.77 -4.84
N PRO A 366 20.60 -19.40 -6.09
CA PRO A 366 21.23 -18.12 -6.38
C PRO A 366 20.31 -16.93 -6.10
N MET A 367 18.98 -17.08 -6.27
CA MET A 367 18.02 -16.00 -6.01
C MET A 367 17.97 -15.64 -4.54
N LEU A 368 18.09 -16.60 -3.62
CA LEU A 368 18.10 -16.33 -2.18
C LEU A 368 19.38 -15.59 -1.75
N SER A 369 20.51 -15.97 -2.33
CA SER A 369 21.78 -15.25 -2.11
C SER A 369 21.68 -13.81 -2.64
N TYR A 370 21.10 -13.64 -3.83
CA TYR A 370 20.87 -12.33 -4.44
C TYR A 370 19.91 -11.44 -3.61
N ASN A 371 18.77 -11.98 -3.17
CA ASN A 371 17.79 -11.23 -2.37
C ASN A 371 18.36 -10.81 -1.02
N LEU A 372 19.11 -11.69 -0.34
CA LEU A 372 19.81 -11.33 0.90
C LEU A 372 20.91 -10.29 0.64
N ALA A 373 21.63 -10.37 -0.48
CA ALA A 373 22.63 -9.37 -0.86
C ALA A 373 22.02 -7.98 -1.05
N LEU A 374 20.92 -7.88 -1.81
CA LEU A 374 20.20 -6.62 -1.99
C LEU A 374 19.73 -6.03 -0.65
N PHE A 375 19.17 -6.88 0.22
CA PHE A 375 18.76 -6.47 1.56
C PHE A 375 19.94 -5.92 2.37
N LEU A 376 21.06 -6.64 2.43
CA LEU A 376 22.24 -6.23 3.19
C LEU A 376 22.87 -4.95 2.65
N GLU A 377 22.86 -4.75 1.33
CA GLU A 377 23.31 -3.50 0.72
C GLU A 377 22.43 -2.31 1.15
N GLN A 378 21.11 -2.47 1.19
CA GLN A 378 20.20 -1.42 1.68
C GLN A 378 20.47 -1.07 3.15
N GLN A 379 20.99 -2.01 3.94
CA GLN A 379 21.42 -1.80 5.33
C GLN A 379 22.86 -1.28 5.45
N GLY A 380 23.55 -1.00 4.34
CA GLY A 380 24.94 -0.52 4.33
C GLY A 380 25.99 -1.60 4.64
N ARG A 381 25.62 -2.88 4.65
CA ARG A 381 26.53 -4.03 4.88
C ARG A 381 27.14 -4.50 3.57
N GLU A 382 27.90 -3.62 2.92
CA GLU A 382 28.38 -3.79 1.55
C GLU A 382 29.27 -5.02 1.33
N GLU A 383 30.17 -5.34 2.26
CA GLU A 383 31.10 -6.48 2.10
C GLU A 383 30.38 -7.83 2.18
N GLU A 384 29.41 -7.99 3.09
CA GLU A 384 28.58 -9.19 3.15
C GLU A 384 27.69 -9.31 1.91
N ALA A 385 27.10 -8.20 1.46
CA ALA A 385 26.32 -8.16 0.24
C ALA A 385 27.16 -8.59 -0.97
N LEU A 386 28.38 -8.07 -1.11
CA LEU A 386 29.30 -8.44 -2.19
C LEU A 386 29.60 -9.94 -2.20
N SER A 387 29.91 -10.53 -1.05
CA SER A 387 30.16 -11.98 -0.95
C SER A 387 28.95 -12.82 -1.39
N LEU A 388 27.73 -12.36 -1.10
CA LEU A 388 26.51 -13.03 -1.53
C LEU A 388 26.19 -12.81 -3.01
N PHE A 389 26.50 -11.65 -3.59
CA PHE A 389 26.42 -11.44 -5.03
C PHE A 389 27.43 -12.34 -5.78
N GLU A 390 28.66 -12.47 -5.27
CA GLU A 390 29.66 -13.42 -5.78
C GLU A 390 29.16 -14.86 -5.72
N LYS A 391 28.52 -15.24 -4.60
CA LYS A 391 27.91 -16.56 -4.45
C LYS A 391 26.78 -16.78 -5.46
N ALA A 392 25.84 -15.83 -5.60
CA ALA A 392 24.74 -15.93 -6.55
C ALA A 392 25.26 -16.07 -7.99
N HIS A 393 26.26 -15.27 -8.36
CA HIS A 393 26.90 -15.35 -9.66
C HIS A 393 27.59 -16.69 -9.91
N ARG A 394 28.32 -17.22 -8.93
CA ARG A 394 29.00 -18.53 -9.02
C ARG A 394 28.01 -19.68 -9.19
N LEU A 395 26.87 -19.62 -8.50
CA LEU A 395 25.82 -20.64 -8.56
C LEU A 395 25.08 -20.63 -9.89
N SER A 396 24.88 -19.46 -10.50
CA SER A 396 24.33 -19.36 -11.85
C SER A 396 25.08 -18.34 -12.72
N PRO A 397 26.21 -18.75 -13.33
CA PRO A 397 27.06 -17.84 -14.11
C PRO A 397 26.40 -17.32 -15.40
N GLY A 398 25.39 -18.04 -15.92
CA GLY A 398 24.66 -17.69 -17.14
C GLY A 398 23.50 -16.72 -16.95
N GLU A 399 23.03 -16.52 -15.72
CA GLU A 399 21.93 -15.60 -15.41
C GLU A 399 22.42 -14.14 -15.45
N GLY A 400 21.88 -13.37 -16.39
CA GLY A 400 22.22 -11.97 -16.62
C GLY A 400 22.14 -11.08 -15.38
N PRO A 401 21.04 -11.14 -14.59
CA PRO A 401 20.85 -10.26 -13.44
C PRO A 401 21.92 -10.38 -12.36
N PHE A 402 22.44 -11.58 -12.09
CA PHE A 402 23.46 -11.78 -11.05
C PHE A 402 24.84 -11.26 -11.47
N ALA A 403 25.20 -11.51 -12.73
CA ALA A 403 26.45 -11.02 -13.31
C ALA A 403 26.46 -9.48 -13.34
N GLU A 404 25.35 -8.87 -13.75
CA GLU A 404 25.22 -7.41 -13.79
C GLU A 404 25.26 -6.81 -12.39
N ALA A 405 24.51 -7.35 -11.43
CA ALA A 405 24.52 -6.85 -10.06
C ALA A 405 25.92 -6.93 -9.42
N LEU A 406 26.61 -8.06 -9.57
CA LEU A 406 27.99 -8.20 -9.08
C LEU A 406 28.93 -7.20 -9.76
N ALA A 407 28.86 -7.08 -11.09
CA ALA A 407 29.67 -6.14 -11.85
C ALA A 407 29.44 -4.69 -11.43
N GLU A 408 28.19 -4.29 -11.13
CA GLU A 408 27.91 -2.95 -10.61
C GLU A 408 28.58 -2.68 -9.27
N ARG A 409 28.57 -3.66 -8.36
CA ARG A 409 29.19 -3.50 -7.04
C ARG A 409 30.72 -3.49 -7.14
N LEU A 410 31.30 -4.28 -8.04
CA LEU A 410 32.72 -4.25 -8.33
C LEU A 410 33.15 -2.93 -9.00
N ALA A 411 32.33 -2.40 -9.93
CA ALA A 411 32.54 -1.12 -10.58
C ALA A 411 32.54 0.04 -9.58
N LYS A 412 31.62 0.06 -8.61
CA LYS A 412 31.61 1.05 -7.51
C LYS A 412 32.91 1.02 -6.70
N LYS A 413 33.56 -0.15 -6.58
CA LYS A 413 34.86 -0.33 -5.91
C LYS A 413 36.06 -0.20 -6.87
N ALA A 414 35.85 0.27 -8.10
CA ALA A 414 36.85 0.41 -9.17
C ALA A 414 37.61 -0.90 -9.50
N ARG A 415 37.02 -2.07 -9.27
CA ARG A 415 37.58 -3.40 -9.58
C ARG A 415 37.33 -3.77 -11.05
N TRP A 416 37.79 -2.92 -11.96
CA TRP A 416 37.51 -3.02 -13.40
C TRP A 416 37.97 -4.32 -14.10
N PRO A 417 39.12 -4.92 -13.76
CA PRO A 417 39.52 -6.20 -14.36
C PRO A 417 38.49 -7.32 -14.14
N GLU A 418 37.90 -7.36 -12.95
CA GLU A 418 36.91 -8.39 -12.58
C GLU A 418 35.56 -8.10 -13.23
N VAL A 419 35.16 -6.83 -13.33
CA VAL A 419 33.97 -6.41 -14.10
C VAL A 419 34.08 -6.90 -15.55
N LYS A 420 35.24 -6.70 -16.17
CA LYS A 420 35.50 -7.18 -17.54
C LYS A 420 35.38 -8.70 -17.62
N GLU A 421 36.02 -9.43 -16.70
CA GLU A 421 35.98 -10.90 -16.68
C GLU A 421 34.54 -11.45 -16.57
N ILE A 422 33.74 -10.91 -15.66
CA ILE A 422 32.36 -11.36 -15.39
C ILE A 422 31.42 -11.10 -16.57
N LEU A 423 31.61 -9.97 -17.25
CA LEU A 423 30.69 -9.49 -18.29
C LEU A 423 31.08 -9.92 -19.71
N THR A 424 32.35 -10.28 -19.96
CA THR A 424 32.83 -10.74 -21.27
C THR A 424 32.18 -12.07 -21.68
N GLY A 425 31.86 -12.22 -22.97
CA GLY A 425 31.46 -13.49 -23.57
C GLY A 425 30.01 -13.94 -23.33
N LYS A 426 29.12 -13.09 -22.79
CA LYS A 426 27.69 -13.42 -22.63
C LYS A 426 26.82 -12.61 -23.60
N GLU A 427 25.81 -13.28 -24.16
CA GLU A 427 25.10 -12.95 -25.40
C GLU A 427 24.28 -11.65 -25.41
N ASP A 428 24.13 -10.96 -24.27
CA ASP A 428 23.37 -9.70 -24.21
C ASP A 428 24.29 -8.48 -24.12
N SER A 429 24.48 -7.81 -25.25
CA SER A 429 25.20 -6.54 -25.39
C SER A 429 24.25 -5.32 -25.36
N SER A 430 23.18 -5.36 -24.57
CA SER A 430 22.24 -4.23 -24.45
C SER A 430 22.20 -3.59 -23.05
N GLY A 431 21.79 -2.32 -23.02
CA GLY A 431 21.50 -1.59 -21.80
C GLY A 431 22.70 -1.37 -20.87
N ARG A 432 22.45 -1.53 -19.56
CA ARG A 432 23.38 -1.25 -18.47
C ARG A 432 24.60 -2.17 -18.47
N ARG A 433 24.42 -3.44 -18.82
CA ARG A 433 25.49 -4.43 -18.96
C ARG A 433 26.55 -4.01 -19.97
N ALA A 434 26.13 -3.63 -21.18
CA ALA A 434 27.05 -3.19 -22.24
C ALA A 434 27.81 -1.93 -21.84
N PHE A 435 27.13 -1.01 -21.15
CA PHE A 435 27.77 0.18 -20.59
C PHE A 435 28.87 -0.17 -19.58
N LEU A 436 28.60 -1.05 -18.62
CA LEU A 436 29.57 -1.47 -17.60
C LEU A 436 30.78 -2.19 -18.21
N LEU A 437 30.56 -3.06 -19.21
CA LEU A 437 31.66 -3.72 -19.92
C LEU A 437 32.49 -2.73 -20.73
N ALA A 438 31.86 -1.80 -21.45
CA ALA A 438 32.56 -0.76 -22.21
C ALA A 438 33.44 0.11 -21.31
N LYS A 439 32.90 0.50 -20.14
CA LYS A 439 33.64 1.24 -19.11
C LYS A 439 34.79 0.40 -18.54
N ALA A 440 34.56 -0.87 -18.23
CA ALA A 440 35.63 -1.74 -17.76
C ALA A 440 36.78 -1.87 -18.78
N LEU A 441 36.47 -2.05 -20.06
CA LEU A 441 37.46 -2.10 -21.15
C LEU A 441 38.23 -0.78 -21.30
N TYR A 442 37.56 0.37 -21.11
CA TYR A 442 38.23 1.68 -21.10
C TYR A 442 39.28 1.73 -19.97
N GLU A 443 38.85 1.40 -18.75
CA GLU A 443 39.68 1.47 -17.55
C GLU A 443 40.80 0.41 -17.54
N THR A 444 40.63 -0.72 -18.23
CA THR A 444 41.67 -1.73 -18.42
C THR A 444 42.55 -1.52 -19.66
N GLY A 445 42.27 -0.47 -20.46
CA GLY A 445 43.10 -0.05 -21.59
C GLY A 445 42.81 -0.72 -22.94
N GLU A 446 41.75 -1.52 -23.05
CA GLU A 446 41.28 -2.07 -24.33
C GLU A 446 40.38 -1.06 -25.07
N LEU A 447 41.00 0.05 -25.48
CA LEU A 447 40.31 1.24 -25.97
C LEU A 447 39.50 1.00 -27.26
N GLU A 448 40.00 0.22 -28.21
CA GLU A 448 39.30 -0.06 -29.47
C GLU A 448 38.00 -0.85 -29.26
N GLU A 449 38.04 -1.81 -28.32
CA GLU A 449 36.87 -2.60 -27.98
C GLU A 449 35.86 -1.79 -27.17
N SER A 450 36.36 -0.97 -26.24
CA SER A 450 35.56 0.01 -25.52
C SER A 450 34.84 0.97 -26.48
N LEU A 451 35.55 1.51 -27.48
CA LEU A 451 34.97 2.38 -28.51
C LEU A 451 33.85 1.70 -29.29
N ARG A 452 34.01 0.42 -29.64
CA ARG A 452 32.97 -0.35 -30.33
C ARG A 452 31.72 -0.46 -29.46
N LEU A 453 31.85 -0.88 -28.20
CA LEU A 453 30.70 -1.07 -27.31
C LEU A 453 30.02 0.25 -26.92
N PHE A 454 30.77 1.30 -26.61
CA PHE A 454 30.16 2.59 -26.31
C PHE A 454 29.39 3.18 -27.50
N LYS A 455 29.82 2.91 -28.75
CA LYS A 455 29.03 3.26 -29.94
C LYS A 455 27.70 2.53 -29.97
N GLU A 456 27.69 1.23 -29.69
CA GLU A 456 26.46 0.44 -29.61
C GLU A 456 25.54 0.95 -28.49
N VAL A 457 26.09 1.26 -27.32
CA VAL A 457 25.34 1.83 -26.18
C VAL A 457 24.71 3.16 -26.58
N SER A 458 25.47 4.07 -27.20
CA SER A 458 24.97 5.38 -27.64
C SER A 458 23.94 5.29 -28.77
N GLN A 459 24.02 4.29 -29.65
CA GLN A 459 22.99 4.07 -30.67
C GLN A 459 21.65 3.64 -30.07
N LYS A 460 21.69 2.80 -29.02
CA LYS A 460 20.48 2.31 -28.33
C LYS A 460 19.91 3.35 -27.35
N ASP A 461 20.78 4.10 -26.68
CA ASP A 461 20.42 5.20 -25.79
C ASP A 461 21.19 6.48 -26.15
N PRO A 462 20.69 7.26 -27.12
CA PRO A 462 21.34 8.49 -27.58
C PRO A 462 21.40 9.60 -26.52
N GLN A 463 20.65 9.48 -25.42
CA GLN A 463 20.61 10.49 -24.35
C GLN A 463 21.52 10.15 -23.17
N ASN A 464 22.22 9.01 -23.21
CA ASN A 464 23.18 8.64 -22.18
C ASN A 464 24.44 9.52 -22.23
N LEU A 465 24.40 10.61 -21.47
CA LEU A 465 25.48 11.59 -21.41
C LEU A 465 26.81 10.99 -20.92
N GLU A 466 26.77 10.00 -20.01
CA GLU A 466 27.97 9.34 -19.52
C GLU A 466 28.62 8.53 -20.65
N ALA A 467 27.84 7.77 -21.42
CA ALA A 467 28.34 7.01 -22.58
C ALA A 467 28.92 7.93 -23.67
N LEU A 468 28.27 9.07 -23.93
CA LEU A 468 28.76 10.07 -24.87
C LEU A 468 30.07 10.72 -24.40
N ALA A 469 30.23 10.97 -23.10
CA ALA A 469 31.46 11.49 -22.54
C ALA A 469 32.63 10.50 -22.66
N TYR A 470 32.40 9.21 -22.40
CA TYR A 470 33.40 8.17 -22.65
C TYR A 470 33.73 8.02 -24.15
N LEU A 471 32.75 8.13 -25.05
CA LEU A 471 33.02 8.17 -26.49
C LEU A 471 33.91 9.35 -26.87
N ALA A 472 33.65 10.54 -26.32
CA ALA A 472 34.49 11.71 -26.55
C ALA A 472 35.94 11.47 -26.12
N LEU A 473 36.15 10.93 -24.91
CA LEU A 473 37.49 10.57 -24.43
C LEU A 473 38.18 9.58 -25.35
N LEU A 474 37.47 8.55 -25.82
CA LEU A 474 38.00 7.53 -26.74
C LEU A 474 38.32 8.10 -28.13
N TYR A 475 37.51 9.00 -28.66
CA TYR A 475 37.77 9.68 -29.93
C TYR A 475 39.01 10.57 -29.86
N ILE A 476 39.19 11.29 -28.75
CA ILE A 476 40.41 12.07 -28.50
C ILE A 476 41.62 11.14 -28.44
N GLN A 477 41.57 10.10 -27.58
CA GLN A 477 42.72 9.22 -27.34
C GLN A 477 43.13 8.37 -28.55
N LEU A 478 42.16 7.86 -29.32
CA LEU A 478 42.44 6.95 -30.45
C LEU A 478 42.57 7.66 -31.80
N ARG A 479 41.93 8.82 -31.96
CA ARG A 479 41.79 9.47 -33.28
C ARG A 479 42.17 10.96 -33.30
N GLY A 480 42.36 11.58 -32.14
CA GLY A 480 42.58 13.04 -32.06
C GLY A 480 41.37 13.85 -32.51
N GLU A 481 40.14 13.30 -32.36
CA GLU A 481 38.91 13.97 -32.76
C GLU A 481 38.20 14.59 -31.55
N TYR A 482 38.00 15.91 -31.56
CA TYR A 482 37.44 16.68 -30.43
C TYR A 482 35.96 17.05 -30.58
N SER A 483 35.36 16.86 -31.76
CA SER A 483 34.00 17.31 -32.08
C SER A 483 32.93 16.76 -31.12
N VAL A 484 33.06 15.50 -30.69
CA VAL A 484 32.15 14.88 -29.73
C VAL A 484 32.33 15.49 -28.33
N ALA A 485 33.57 15.80 -27.94
CA ALA A 485 33.86 16.43 -26.65
C ALA A 485 33.25 17.84 -26.56
N GLU A 486 33.40 18.65 -27.60
CA GLU A 486 32.82 20.01 -27.67
C GLU A 486 31.29 20.01 -27.55
N ALA A 487 30.63 19.00 -28.14
CA ALA A 487 29.18 18.87 -28.09
C ALA A 487 28.65 18.39 -26.73
N VAL A 488 29.40 17.52 -26.05
CA VAL A 488 28.95 16.86 -24.80
C VAL A 488 29.35 17.65 -23.56
N LEU A 489 30.52 18.28 -23.54
CA LEU A 489 31.07 18.98 -22.36
C LEU A 489 30.07 19.98 -21.73
N PRO A 490 29.41 20.88 -22.49
CA PRO A 490 28.47 21.85 -21.91
C PRO A 490 27.22 21.21 -21.28
N GLN A 491 26.92 19.96 -21.62
CA GLN A 491 25.77 19.22 -21.10
C GLN A 491 26.13 18.51 -19.79
N ILE A 492 27.32 17.91 -19.71
CA ILE A 492 27.77 17.18 -18.51
C ILE A 492 28.29 18.10 -17.41
N GLU A 493 28.85 19.27 -17.73
CA GLU A 493 29.34 20.25 -16.74
C GLU A 493 28.24 20.80 -15.83
N LYS A 494 26.98 20.74 -16.28
CA LYS A 494 25.82 21.18 -15.48
C LYS A 494 25.43 20.18 -14.39
N SER A 495 25.98 18.95 -14.44
CA SER A 495 25.66 17.87 -13.51
C SER A 495 26.84 17.59 -12.59
N ALA A 496 26.61 17.70 -11.28
CA ALA A 496 27.61 17.32 -10.28
C ALA A 496 28.05 15.84 -10.40
N ALA A 497 27.18 14.98 -10.93
CA ALA A 497 27.48 13.56 -11.12
C ALA A 497 28.59 13.29 -12.14
N TYR A 498 28.86 14.22 -13.06
CA TYR A 498 29.85 14.06 -14.14
C TYR A 498 31.05 15.00 -14.01
N ALA A 499 31.27 15.59 -12.83
CA ALA A 499 32.31 16.59 -12.63
C ALA A 499 33.72 16.07 -12.99
N GLU A 500 34.04 14.82 -12.64
CA GLU A 500 35.34 14.21 -12.96
C GLU A 500 35.51 13.99 -14.47
N LEU A 501 34.51 13.43 -15.14
CA LEU A 501 34.51 13.23 -16.60
C LEU A 501 34.61 14.57 -17.35
N ALA A 502 33.88 15.58 -16.89
CA ALA A 502 33.94 16.93 -17.45
C ALA A 502 35.32 17.56 -17.27
N ASN A 503 35.93 17.41 -16.10
CA ASN A 503 37.30 17.88 -15.85
C ASN A 503 38.31 17.20 -16.78
N HIS A 504 38.23 15.88 -16.95
CA HIS A 504 39.10 15.15 -17.87
C HIS A 504 38.96 15.65 -19.31
N LEU A 505 37.73 15.78 -19.82
CA LEU A 505 37.50 16.32 -21.17
C LEU A 505 38.02 17.75 -21.32
N ARG A 506 37.83 18.60 -20.30
CA ARG A 506 38.34 19.96 -20.30
C ARG A 506 39.86 20.01 -20.38
N THR A 507 40.57 19.17 -19.62
CA THR A 507 42.03 19.10 -19.67
C THR A 507 42.54 18.72 -21.07
N PHE A 508 41.86 17.82 -21.77
CA PHE A 508 42.24 17.49 -23.16
C PHE A 508 42.00 18.64 -24.13
N LEU A 509 40.92 19.41 -23.97
CA LEU A 509 40.60 20.56 -24.82
C LEU A 509 41.50 21.78 -24.54
N GLU A 510 41.86 22.02 -23.27
CA GLU A 510 42.75 23.11 -22.86
C GLU A 510 44.23 22.84 -23.19
N GLY A 511 44.63 21.57 -23.30
CA GLY A 511 45.96 21.17 -23.76
C GLY A 511 46.21 21.38 -25.27
N GLU A 512 45.17 21.72 -26.03
CA GLU A 512 45.25 22.00 -27.47
C GLU A 512 45.43 23.50 -27.78
N SER A 513 45.07 24.39 -26.83
CA SER A 513 45.28 25.84 -26.87
C SER A 513 46.64 26.27 -26.37
#